data_AF-A0A927JKR6-F1
#
_entry.id   AF-A0A927JKR6-F1
#
_cell.length_a   1.000
_cell.length_b   1.000
_cell.length_c   1.000
_cell.angle_alpha   90.00
_cell.angle_beta   90.00
_cell.angle_gamma   90.00
#
_symmetry.space_group_name_H-M   'P 1'
#
loop_
_entity.id
_entity.type
_entity.pdbx_description
1 polymer ?
#
loop_
_entity_poly.entity_id
_entity_poly.type
_entity_poly.pdbx_seq_one_letter_code
_entity_poly.pdbx_strand_id
1 'polypeptide(L)'
;MTAITLGQAATLALGGMRVRDSGRMSTRATAAPRTHITGAPVRRDSIEAGTFEDMFFAVPARGECDRLLRIARVMLDAGRKLKRAARAEGRSLTRSERLVAALGAGAVRIYEELLTLARLNRGRVYPSYDRLAERTGLGRATVARGLAQLEAIGLLVRQRRFRRVEGAGPGPRYAQTSNVYRPTPPAGLPARILAHLPRWMQPAPLPDDEIQREADRQGETQAMLATLSCRDLARATLGGPLGRMLARLGAGIDRRACESHREPQPLTDSL
;
A
#
# COMPACT_ATOMS: atom_id res chain seq x y z
N MET A 1 6.24 13.12 -16.14
CA MET A 1 5.43 11.89 -15.97
C MET A 1 6.32 10.85 -15.31
N THR A 2 6.09 10.59 -14.02
CA THR A 2 7.02 9.91 -13.09
C THR A 2 7.39 8.49 -13.52
N ALA A 3 8.68 8.22 -13.76
CA ALA A 3 9.21 6.86 -13.85
C ALA A 3 9.21 6.23 -12.46
N ILE A 4 8.58 5.06 -12.39
CA ILE A 4 8.55 4.21 -11.22
C ILE A 4 9.74 3.26 -11.36
N THR A 5 10.74 3.38 -10.48
CA THR A 5 11.85 2.43 -10.39
C THR A 5 11.32 1.06 -9.92
N LEU A 6 11.89 -0.03 -10.43
CA LEU A 6 11.44 -1.42 -10.17
C LEU A 6 11.28 -1.76 -8.67
N GLY A 7 12.05 -1.12 -7.78
CA GLY A 7 11.90 -1.24 -6.33
C GLY A 7 10.64 -0.56 -5.77
N GLN A 8 10.26 0.60 -6.31
CA GLN A 8 8.99 1.26 -5.97
C GLN A 8 7.78 0.55 -6.59
N ALA A 9 7.95 -0.07 -7.76
CA ALA A 9 6.93 -0.89 -8.42
C ALA A 9 6.51 -2.09 -7.56
N ALA A 10 7.45 -2.76 -6.86
CA ALA A 10 7.12 -3.88 -5.97
C ALA A 10 6.31 -3.44 -4.73
N THR A 11 6.67 -2.31 -4.12
CA THR A 11 5.91 -1.74 -2.99
C THR A 11 4.56 -1.16 -3.39
N LEU A 12 4.43 -0.57 -4.59
CA LEU A 12 3.15 -0.11 -5.13
C LEU A 12 2.27 -1.28 -5.61
N ALA A 13 2.86 -2.38 -6.08
CA ALA A 13 2.14 -3.59 -6.45
C ALA A 13 1.54 -4.32 -5.24
N LEU A 14 2.25 -4.37 -4.10
CA LEU A 14 1.72 -4.96 -2.86
C LEU A 14 0.77 -4.03 -2.09
N GLY A 15 0.94 -2.70 -2.20
CA GLY A 15 0.04 -1.72 -1.58
C GLY A 15 -1.27 -1.47 -2.37
N GLY A 16 -1.32 -1.87 -3.64
CA GLY A 16 -2.41 -1.61 -4.57
C GLY A 16 -3.31 -2.80 -4.91
N MET A 17 -2.97 -4.03 -4.49
CA MET A 17 -3.81 -5.22 -4.70
C MET A 17 -5.06 -5.21 -3.81
N ARG A 18 -6.00 -4.32 -4.12
CA ARG A 18 -7.41 -4.69 -4.06
C ARG A 18 -7.68 -5.53 -5.28
N VAL A 19 -7.89 -6.83 -5.07
CA VAL A 19 -8.48 -7.72 -6.07
C VAL A 19 -9.84 -7.11 -6.48
N ARG A 20 -9.85 -6.35 -7.56
CA ARG A 20 -11.05 -5.97 -8.29
C ARG A 20 -11.32 -7.10 -9.25
N ASP A 21 -12.20 -7.99 -8.81
CA ASP A 21 -12.83 -9.03 -9.60
C ASP A 21 -13.55 -8.38 -10.78
N SER A 22 -13.12 -8.69 -12.00
CA SER A 22 -13.71 -8.21 -13.23
C SER A 22 -14.81 -9.19 -13.66
N GLY A 23 -16.05 -8.71 -13.64
CA GLY A 23 -17.10 -9.18 -14.55
C GLY A 23 -17.81 -10.49 -14.16
N ARG A 24 -18.78 -10.38 -13.24
CA ARG A 24 -20.02 -11.14 -13.38
C ARG A 24 -21.19 -10.18 -13.26
N MET A 25 -21.96 -10.08 -14.35
CA MET A 25 -23.20 -9.30 -14.40
C MET A 25 -24.08 -9.68 -13.21
N SER A 26 -24.46 -8.66 -12.45
CA SER A 26 -25.39 -8.74 -11.35
C SER A 26 -26.79 -9.02 -11.88
N THR A 27 -27.19 -10.30 -11.95
CA THR A 27 -28.60 -10.65 -11.80
C THR A 27 -28.96 -10.53 -10.33
N ARG A 28 -29.91 -9.63 -10.07
CA ARG A 28 -30.41 -9.28 -8.75
C ARG A 28 -31.14 -10.50 -8.17
N ALA A 29 -30.42 -11.30 -7.39
CA ALA A 29 -31.00 -12.33 -6.54
C ALA A 29 -30.45 -12.13 -5.13
N THR A 30 -31.36 -11.93 -4.19
CA THR A 30 -31.14 -11.88 -2.74
C THR A 30 -30.50 -13.18 -2.27
N ALA A 31 -29.18 -13.25 -2.33
CA ALA A 31 -28.40 -14.39 -1.85
C ALA A 31 -27.70 -14.02 -0.54
N ALA A 32 -28.03 -14.75 0.52
CA ALA A 32 -27.45 -14.69 1.85
C ALA A 32 -25.91 -14.71 1.81
N PRO A 33 -25.23 -14.15 2.83
CA PRO A 33 -23.77 -14.12 2.88
C PRO A 33 -23.22 -15.56 2.81
N ARG A 34 -22.46 -15.86 1.75
CA ARG A 34 -21.80 -17.16 1.60
C ARG A 34 -20.84 -17.36 2.76
N THR A 35 -21.23 -18.23 3.69
CA THR A 35 -20.38 -18.81 4.72
C THR A 35 -19.26 -19.60 4.05
N HIS A 36 -18.05 -19.54 4.59
CA HIS A 36 -17.00 -20.46 4.17
C HIS A 36 -17.51 -21.90 4.32
N ILE A 37 -17.23 -22.77 3.33
CA ILE A 37 -17.65 -24.19 3.31
C ILE A 37 -17.16 -24.91 4.58
N THR A 38 -16.07 -24.45 5.16
CA THR A 38 -15.66 -24.72 6.53
C THR A 38 -16.29 -23.66 7.44
N GLY A 39 -17.27 -24.02 8.28
CA GLY A 39 -17.87 -23.13 9.29
C GLY A 39 -16.90 -22.64 10.39
N ALA A 40 -15.60 -22.49 10.07
CA ALA A 40 -14.54 -22.07 10.96
C ALA A 40 -14.59 -20.55 11.18
N PRO A 41 -14.32 -20.08 12.41
CA PRO A 41 -14.42 -18.68 12.82
C PRO A 41 -13.21 -17.84 12.34
N VAL A 42 -12.86 -17.94 11.06
CA VAL A 42 -11.75 -17.17 10.46
C VAL A 42 -12.33 -16.01 9.66
N ARG A 43 -11.78 -14.82 9.88
CA ARG A 43 -12.21 -13.62 9.17
C ARG A 43 -11.59 -13.57 7.78
N ARG A 44 -12.34 -13.03 6.81
CA ARG A 44 -11.87 -12.74 5.45
C ARG A 44 -10.52 -11.99 5.46
N ASP A 45 -9.67 -12.33 4.49
CA ASP A 45 -8.32 -11.80 4.27
C ASP A 45 -7.31 -12.09 5.40
N SER A 46 -7.60 -13.06 6.27
CA SER A 46 -6.62 -13.57 7.24
C SER A 46 -5.64 -14.53 6.54
N ILE A 47 -4.37 -14.47 6.92
CA ILE A 47 -3.30 -15.32 6.37
C ILE A 47 -2.83 -16.32 7.44
N GLU A 48 -2.35 -17.49 7.02
CA GLU A 48 -1.86 -18.52 7.94
C GLU A 48 -0.63 -18.02 8.72
N ALA A 49 -0.65 -18.22 10.03
CA ALA A 49 0.45 -17.86 10.90
C ALA A 49 1.69 -18.71 10.60
N GLY A 50 2.85 -18.07 10.49
CA GLY A 50 4.14 -18.69 10.21
C GLY A 50 4.54 -18.71 8.73
N THR A 51 3.70 -18.17 7.83
CA THR A 51 3.92 -18.25 6.38
C THR A 51 4.46 -16.98 5.74
N PHE A 52 4.14 -15.80 6.28
CA PHE A 52 4.43 -14.51 5.63
C PHE A 52 5.17 -13.52 6.53
N GLU A 53 5.29 -13.85 7.82
CA GLU A 53 5.77 -12.94 8.84
C GLU A 53 7.19 -12.47 8.61
N ASP A 54 8.07 -13.32 8.09
CA ASP A 54 9.47 -12.97 7.85
C ASP A 54 9.63 -11.88 6.78
N MET A 55 8.77 -11.87 5.74
CA MET A 55 8.73 -10.80 4.74
C MET A 55 7.94 -9.58 5.23
N PHE A 56 7.01 -9.79 6.16
CA PHE A 56 6.17 -8.72 6.68
C PHE A 56 6.93 -7.82 7.64
N PHE A 57 7.70 -8.40 8.56
CA PHE A 57 8.38 -7.62 9.59
C PHE A 57 9.56 -6.83 9.02
N ALA A 58 9.83 -5.68 9.62
CA ALA A 58 11.05 -4.92 9.40
C ALA A 58 11.69 -4.64 10.76
N VAL A 59 12.99 -4.86 10.84
CA VAL A 59 13.77 -4.55 12.04
C VAL A 59 13.88 -3.02 12.12
N PRO A 60 13.38 -2.38 13.19
CA PRO A 60 13.48 -0.94 13.33
C PRO A 60 14.95 -0.52 13.50
N ALA A 61 15.34 0.55 12.83
CA ALA A 61 16.65 1.16 13.03
C ALA A 61 16.75 1.80 14.43
N ARG A 62 17.98 2.05 14.88
CA ARG A 62 18.24 2.69 16.18
C ARG A 62 17.53 4.06 16.25
N GLY A 63 16.72 4.25 17.29
CA GLY A 63 15.96 5.49 17.51
C GLY A 63 14.76 5.70 16.57
N GLU A 64 14.50 4.79 15.65
CA GLU A 64 13.37 4.91 14.72
C GLU A 64 12.03 4.91 15.45
N CYS A 65 11.85 4.01 16.42
CA CYS A 65 10.63 3.97 17.22
C CYS A 65 10.36 5.29 17.97
N ASP A 66 11.39 5.95 18.51
CA ASP A 66 11.23 7.24 19.20
C ASP A 66 10.86 8.35 18.22
N ARG A 67 11.46 8.35 17.02
CA ARG A 67 11.09 9.27 15.94
C ARG A 67 9.63 9.06 15.52
N LEU A 68 9.19 7.83 15.34
CA LEU A 68 7.81 7.48 14.98
C LEU A 68 6.81 7.92 16.06
N LEU A 69 7.13 7.69 17.34
CA LEU A 69 6.30 8.14 18.46
C LEU A 69 6.19 9.67 18.48
N ARG A 70 7.31 10.38 18.25
CA ARG A 70 7.32 11.85 18.17
C ARG A 70 6.44 12.35 17.03
N ILE A 71 6.50 11.72 15.85
CA ILE A 71 5.63 12.04 14.71
C ILE A 71 4.16 11.87 15.09
N ALA A 72 3.79 10.76 15.74
CA ALA A 72 2.40 10.51 16.14
C ALA A 72 1.88 11.57 17.15
N ARG A 73 2.74 11.99 18.10
CA ARG A 73 2.41 13.05 19.07
C ARG A 73 2.22 14.42 18.39
N VAL A 74 3.15 14.81 17.51
CA VAL A 74 3.03 16.06 16.75
C VAL A 74 1.80 16.06 15.84
N MET A 75 1.48 14.92 15.23
CA MET A 75 0.30 14.75 14.39
C MET A 75 -1.01 14.86 15.19
N LEU A 76 -1.05 14.33 16.41
CA LEU A 76 -2.18 14.52 17.33
C LEU A 76 -2.41 16.01 17.60
N ASP A 77 -1.35 16.77 17.87
CA ASP A 77 -1.45 18.20 18.14
C ASP A 77 -1.83 19.00 16.89
N ALA A 78 -1.31 18.63 15.71
CA ALA A 78 -1.75 19.18 14.42
C ALA A 78 -3.26 18.93 14.22
N GLY A 79 -3.74 17.72 14.47
CA GLY A 79 -5.17 17.38 14.39
C GLY A 79 -6.04 18.19 15.34
N ARG A 80 -5.56 18.47 16.56
CA ARG A 80 -6.24 19.36 17.52
C ARG A 80 -6.27 20.81 17.05
N LYS A 81 -5.21 21.31 16.42
CA LYS A 81 -5.15 22.66 15.83
C LYS A 81 -6.13 22.78 14.66
N LEU A 82 -6.14 21.81 13.74
CA LEU A 82 -7.06 21.76 12.60
C LEU A 82 -8.52 21.79 13.04
N LYS A 83 -8.90 21.01 14.06
CA LYS A 83 -10.27 21.05 14.61
C LYS A 83 -10.65 22.40 15.21
N ARG A 84 -9.70 23.12 15.80
CA ARG A 84 -9.96 24.46 16.36
C ARG A 84 -10.10 25.50 15.26
N ALA A 85 -9.19 25.50 14.29
CA ALA A 85 -9.24 26.39 13.12
C ALA A 85 -10.54 26.21 12.33
N ALA A 86 -10.91 24.97 12.00
CA ALA A 86 -12.14 24.69 11.26
C ALA A 86 -13.41 25.15 11.98
N ARG A 87 -13.45 25.08 13.32
CA ARG A 87 -14.58 25.61 14.10
C ARG A 87 -14.61 27.13 14.13
N ALA A 88 -13.45 27.78 14.25
CA ALA A 88 -13.35 29.24 14.25
C ALA A 88 -13.72 29.84 12.88
N GLU A 89 -13.30 29.18 11.80
CA GLU A 89 -13.54 29.60 10.41
C GLU A 89 -14.90 29.14 9.86
N GLY A 90 -15.66 28.32 10.61
CA GLY A 90 -16.94 27.76 10.15
C GLY A 90 -16.82 26.81 8.94
N ARG A 91 -15.62 26.32 8.63
CA ARG A 91 -15.35 25.47 7.46
C ARG A 91 -15.38 23.98 7.78
N SER A 92 -15.63 23.17 6.75
CA SER A 92 -15.47 21.72 6.86
C SER A 92 -14.00 21.29 6.69
N LEU A 93 -13.64 20.18 7.34
CA LEU A 93 -12.30 19.58 7.21
C LEU A 93 -12.20 18.78 5.90
N THR A 94 -11.12 19.01 5.17
CA THR A 94 -10.74 18.19 4.01
C THR A 94 -10.53 16.73 4.43
N ARG A 95 -10.45 15.81 3.44
CA ARG A 95 -10.29 14.38 3.72
C ARG A 95 -9.01 14.06 4.51
N SER A 96 -7.88 14.67 4.18
CA SER A 96 -6.61 14.47 4.89
C SER A 96 -6.66 15.06 6.29
N GLU A 97 -7.18 16.27 6.44
CA GLU A 97 -7.36 16.92 7.74
C GLU A 97 -8.27 16.09 8.66
N ARG A 98 -9.34 15.49 8.14
CA ARG A 98 -10.22 14.60 8.92
C ARG A 98 -9.48 13.39 9.48
N LEU A 99 -8.58 12.78 8.71
CA LEU A 99 -7.78 11.64 9.18
C LEU A 99 -6.85 12.05 10.33
N VAL A 100 -6.13 13.16 10.16
CA VAL A 100 -5.22 13.70 11.19
C VAL A 100 -6.00 14.15 12.43
N ALA A 101 -7.14 14.83 12.24
CA ALA A 101 -8.03 15.28 13.30
C ALA A 101 -8.71 14.15 14.08
N ALA A 102 -8.90 12.99 13.44
CA ALA A 102 -9.47 11.79 14.05
C ALA A 102 -8.48 11.10 15.00
N LEU A 103 -7.16 11.32 14.84
CA LEU A 103 -6.16 10.73 15.73
C LEU A 103 -6.43 11.16 17.18
N GLY A 104 -6.63 10.17 18.06
CA GLY A 104 -6.88 10.39 19.48
C GLY A 104 -5.65 10.11 20.35
N ALA A 105 -5.66 10.65 21.58
CA ALA A 105 -4.63 10.34 22.57
C ALA A 105 -4.54 8.84 22.88
N GLY A 106 -5.67 8.13 22.90
CA GLY A 106 -5.70 6.67 23.07
C GLY A 106 -4.98 5.93 21.94
N ALA A 107 -5.12 6.39 20.68
CA ALA A 107 -4.41 5.81 19.55
C ALA A 107 -2.89 6.00 19.67
N VAL A 108 -2.42 7.17 20.13
CA VAL A 108 -1.00 7.42 20.39
C VAL A 108 -0.47 6.51 21.51
N ARG A 109 -1.22 6.30 22.59
CA ARG A 109 -0.83 5.36 23.67
C ARG A 109 -0.73 3.91 23.19
N ILE A 110 -1.66 3.47 22.33
CA ILE A 110 -1.61 2.15 21.70
C ILE A 110 -0.38 2.04 20.81
N TYR A 111 -0.08 3.08 20.04
CA TYR A 111 1.09 3.12 19.17
C TYR A 111 2.40 3.07 19.97
N GLU A 112 2.47 3.75 21.10
CA GLU A 112 3.61 3.71 22.02
C GLU A 112 3.90 2.29 22.54
N GLU A 113 2.86 1.55 22.94
CA GLU A 113 3.02 0.12 23.31
C GLU A 113 3.49 -0.71 22.12
N LEU A 114 2.89 -0.54 20.93
CA LEU A 114 3.31 -1.27 19.73
C LEU A 114 4.78 -1.00 19.35
N LEU A 115 5.22 0.25 19.47
CA LEU A 115 6.61 0.65 19.21
C LEU A 115 7.57 0.10 20.26
N THR A 116 7.14 0.03 21.51
CA THR A 116 7.91 -0.62 22.58
C THR A 116 8.12 -2.11 22.28
N LEU A 117 7.06 -2.79 21.82
CA LEU A 117 7.16 -4.18 21.38
C LEU A 117 8.01 -4.37 20.15
N ALA A 118 7.94 -3.44 19.18
CA ALA A 118 8.77 -3.47 17.99
C ALA A 118 10.25 -3.36 18.39
N ARG A 119 10.58 -2.47 19.32
CA ARG A 119 11.95 -2.32 19.83
C ARG A 119 12.45 -3.58 20.52
N LEU A 120 11.66 -4.14 21.45
CA LEU A 120 12.05 -5.31 22.24
C LEU A 120 12.17 -6.59 21.41
N ASN A 121 11.32 -6.76 20.40
CA ASN A 121 11.21 -7.99 19.62
C ASN A 121 11.78 -7.85 18.19
N ARG A 122 12.69 -6.91 17.96
CA ARG A 122 13.33 -6.67 16.63
C ARG A 122 12.30 -6.55 15.49
N GLY A 123 11.21 -5.83 15.74
CA GLY A 123 10.12 -5.60 14.78
C GLY A 123 9.00 -6.64 14.80
N ARG A 124 9.17 -7.79 15.49
CA ARG A 124 8.17 -8.87 15.55
C ARG A 124 7.06 -8.53 16.56
N VAL A 125 5.95 -7.96 16.09
CA VAL A 125 4.85 -7.47 16.93
C VAL A 125 3.54 -8.20 16.66
N TYR A 126 3.06 -8.97 17.65
CA TYR A 126 1.83 -9.77 17.59
C TYR A 126 0.95 -9.72 18.87
N PRO A 127 0.77 -8.57 19.54
CA PRO A 127 -0.07 -8.50 20.74
C PRO A 127 -1.54 -8.82 20.42
N SER A 128 -2.21 -9.49 21.36
CA SER A 128 -3.67 -9.61 21.34
C SER A 128 -4.33 -8.27 21.67
N TYR A 129 -5.61 -8.13 21.32
CA TYR A 129 -6.39 -6.94 21.69
C TYR A 129 -6.50 -6.78 23.20
N ASP A 130 -6.61 -7.89 23.93
CA ASP A 130 -6.72 -7.91 25.39
C ASP A 130 -5.40 -7.47 26.04
N ARG A 131 -4.26 -7.94 25.52
CA ARG A 131 -2.95 -7.46 25.95
C ARG A 131 -2.80 -5.95 25.76
N LEU A 132 -3.21 -5.42 24.61
CA LEU A 132 -3.16 -3.98 24.36
C LEU A 132 -4.08 -3.22 25.32
N ALA A 133 -5.29 -3.74 25.57
CA ALA A 133 -6.24 -3.13 26.49
C ALA A 133 -5.66 -3.06 27.92
N GLU A 134 -5.13 -4.17 28.41
CA GLU A 134 -4.49 -4.27 29.73
C GLU A 134 -3.29 -3.33 29.86
N ARG A 135 -2.34 -3.39 28.91
CA ARG A 135 -1.11 -2.59 28.95
C ARG A 135 -1.36 -1.09 28.81
N THR A 136 -2.39 -0.68 28.07
CA THR A 136 -2.70 0.74 27.86
C THR A 136 -3.75 1.28 28.84
N GLY A 137 -4.43 0.41 29.60
CA GLY A 137 -5.57 0.78 30.43
C GLY A 137 -6.78 1.27 29.62
N LEU A 138 -6.92 0.84 28.37
CA LEU A 138 -8.00 1.25 27.47
C LEU A 138 -8.99 0.11 27.24
N GLY A 139 -10.27 0.44 27.13
CA GLY A 139 -11.28 -0.54 26.73
C GLY A 139 -11.01 -1.14 25.34
N ARG A 140 -11.36 -2.41 25.14
CA ARG A 140 -11.14 -3.16 23.89
C ARG A 140 -11.70 -2.46 22.64
N ALA A 141 -12.85 -1.79 22.77
CA ALA A 141 -13.45 -1.01 21.68
C ALA A 141 -12.59 0.22 21.31
N THR A 142 -11.98 0.87 22.30
CA THR A 142 -11.05 1.98 22.11
C THR A 142 -9.77 1.51 21.44
N VAL A 143 -9.25 0.33 21.82
CA VAL A 143 -8.13 -0.31 21.14
C VAL A 143 -8.45 -0.55 19.67
N ALA A 144 -9.61 -1.13 19.37
CA ALA A 144 -10.05 -1.37 17.99
C ALA A 144 -10.13 -0.06 17.17
N ARG A 145 -10.71 0.99 17.74
CA ARG A 145 -10.83 2.31 17.11
C ARG A 145 -9.46 2.95 16.89
N GLY A 146 -8.58 2.90 17.89
CA GLY A 146 -7.23 3.47 17.82
C GLY A 146 -6.38 2.79 16.76
N LEU A 147 -6.41 1.47 16.68
CA LEU A 147 -5.74 0.71 15.61
C LEU A 147 -6.25 1.11 14.22
N ALA A 148 -7.57 1.28 14.05
CA ALA A 148 -8.14 1.72 12.79
C ALA A 148 -7.73 3.16 12.42
N GLN A 149 -7.59 4.06 13.39
CA GLN A 149 -7.10 5.42 13.17
C GLN A 149 -5.64 5.43 12.70
N LEU A 150 -4.77 4.64 13.36
CA LEU A 150 -3.36 4.51 12.99
C LEU A 150 -3.20 3.94 11.57
N GLU A 151 -4.00 2.92 11.23
CA GLU A 151 -4.05 2.31 9.91
C GLU A 151 -4.54 3.31 8.84
N ALA A 152 -5.60 4.07 9.13
CA ALA A 152 -6.15 5.05 8.18
C ALA A 152 -5.20 6.21 7.86
N ILE A 153 -4.34 6.59 8.82
CA ILE A 153 -3.30 7.60 8.64
C ILE A 153 -2.08 7.01 7.90
N GLY A 154 -1.84 5.71 8.04
CA GLY A 154 -0.71 5.00 7.45
C GLY A 154 0.46 4.77 8.41
N LEU A 155 0.34 5.10 9.71
CA LEU A 155 1.39 4.88 10.73
C LEU A 155 1.61 3.40 11.05
N LEU A 156 0.65 2.54 10.66
CA LEU A 156 0.59 1.15 11.02
C LEU A 156 0.03 0.32 9.86
N VAL A 157 0.70 -0.78 9.53
CA VAL A 157 0.15 -1.86 8.72
C VAL A 157 -0.25 -3.00 9.63
N ARG A 158 -1.45 -3.55 9.42
CA ARG A 158 -2.00 -4.65 10.22
C ARG A 158 -2.42 -5.79 9.31
N GLN A 159 -1.96 -7.00 9.63
CA GLN A 159 -2.37 -8.22 8.94
C GLN A 159 -3.04 -9.19 9.92
N ARG A 160 -4.22 -9.70 9.54
CA ARG A 160 -4.97 -10.68 10.32
C ARG A 160 -4.39 -12.08 10.08
N ARG A 161 -4.41 -12.89 11.14
CA ARG A 161 -3.79 -14.22 11.15
C ARG A 161 -4.74 -15.30 11.64
N PHE A 162 -4.58 -16.50 11.11
CA PHE A 162 -5.22 -17.71 11.62
C PHE A 162 -4.18 -18.81 11.81
N ARG A 163 -4.49 -19.81 12.64
CA ARG A 163 -3.67 -21.03 12.80
C ARG A 163 -4.55 -22.25 12.61
N ARG A 164 -3.92 -23.36 12.21
CA ARG A 164 -4.52 -24.69 12.31
C ARG A 164 -4.62 -25.09 13.78
N VAL A 165 -5.75 -25.66 14.14
CA VAL A 165 -6.00 -26.23 15.47
C VAL A 165 -6.18 -27.72 15.28
N GLU A 166 -5.34 -28.49 15.96
CA GLU A 166 -5.51 -29.94 16.04
C GLU A 166 -6.75 -30.24 16.87
N GLY A 167 -7.63 -31.10 16.35
CA GLY A 167 -8.83 -31.54 17.03
C GLY A 167 -9.10 -33.00 16.74
N ALA A 168 -9.75 -33.69 17.67
CA ALA A 168 -10.02 -35.13 17.62
C ALA A 168 -11.09 -35.58 16.60
N GLY A 169 -11.59 -34.66 15.75
CA GLY A 169 -12.63 -34.95 14.76
C GLY A 169 -12.11 -34.88 13.33
N PRO A 170 -12.87 -35.39 12.34
CA PRO A 170 -12.43 -35.40 10.94
C PRO A 170 -12.29 -33.97 10.38
N GLY A 171 -11.12 -33.69 9.81
CA GLY A 171 -10.83 -32.49 9.01
C GLY A 171 -10.04 -31.38 9.73
N PRO A 172 -9.25 -30.57 8.97
CA PRO A 172 -8.46 -29.47 9.52
C PRO A 172 -9.35 -28.33 10.04
N ARG A 173 -9.16 -27.97 11.31
CA ARG A 173 -9.85 -26.83 11.94
C ARG A 173 -8.95 -25.62 11.99
N TYR A 174 -9.54 -24.44 11.81
CA TYR A 174 -8.82 -23.17 11.85
C TYR A 174 -9.37 -22.26 12.95
N ALA A 175 -8.48 -21.56 13.65
CA ALA A 175 -8.85 -20.55 14.63
C ALA A 175 -8.14 -19.22 14.34
N GLN A 176 -8.85 -18.13 14.58
CA GLN A 176 -8.26 -16.79 14.54
C GLN A 176 -7.18 -16.65 15.62
N THR A 177 -6.07 -16.01 15.28
CA THR A 177 -4.99 -15.71 16.22
C THR A 177 -4.77 -14.21 16.34
N SER A 178 -3.81 -13.81 17.17
CA SER A 178 -3.38 -12.41 17.29
C SER A 178 -2.89 -11.88 15.94
N ASN A 179 -3.39 -10.70 15.57
CA ASN A 179 -2.92 -9.99 14.39
C ASN A 179 -1.44 -9.63 14.52
N VAL A 180 -0.84 -9.36 13.38
CA VAL A 180 0.52 -8.85 13.28
C VAL A 180 0.49 -7.39 12.87
N TYR A 181 1.42 -6.62 13.41
CA TYR A 181 1.50 -5.18 13.28
C TYR A 181 2.89 -4.75 12.86
N ARG A 182 2.98 -3.84 11.90
CA ARG A 182 4.23 -3.22 11.47
C ARG A 182 4.09 -1.71 11.52
N PRO A 183 4.88 -1.00 12.35
CA PRO A 183 5.00 0.44 12.25
C PRO A 183 5.54 0.84 10.88
N THR A 184 4.90 1.80 10.22
CA THR A 184 5.33 2.29 8.92
C THR A 184 6.39 3.39 9.10
N PRO A 185 7.54 3.32 8.42
CA PRO A 185 8.54 4.39 8.46
C PRO A 185 7.98 5.69 7.88
N PRO A 186 8.56 6.87 8.20
CA PRO A 186 8.06 8.17 7.74
C PRO A 186 8.01 8.28 6.21
N ALA A 187 8.97 7.68 5.51
CA ALA A 187 9.02 7.66 4.05
C ALA A 187 7.86 6.87 3.41
N GLY A 188 7.24 5.96 4.15
CA GLY A 188 6.06 5.20 3.70
C GLY A 188 4.73 5.91 3.97
N LEU A 189 4.74 7.08 4.62
CA LEU A 189 3.51 7.83 4.90
C LEU A 189 3.02 8.58 3.64
N PRO A 190 1.70 8.70 3.43
CA PRO A 190 1.19 9.47 2.30
C PRO A 190 1.62 10.94 2.38
N ALA A 191 2.08 11.52 1.28
CA ALA A 191 2.55 12.91 1.21
C ALA A 191 1.53 13.93 1.79
N ARG A 192 0.23 13.71 1.51
CA ARG A 192 -0.89 14.52 2.05
C ARG A 192 -1.02 14.50 3.58
N ILE A 193 -0.49 13.46 4.22
CA ILE A 193 -0.46 13.33 5.69
C ILE A 193 0.82 13.97 6.23
N LEU A 194 1.96 13.75 5.56
CA LEU A 194 3.24 14.39 5.90
C LEU A 194 3.17 15.91 5.85
N ALA A 195 2.38 16.48 4.94
CA ALA A 195 2.16 17.93 4.84
C ALA A 195 1.62 18.58 6.13
N HIS A 196 1.00 17.81 7.03
CA HIS A 196 0.52 18.31 8.33
C HIS A 196 1.58 18.28 9.44
N LEU A 197 2.75 17.69 9.17
CA LEU A 197 3.90 17.74 10.07
C LEU A 197 4.70 19.04 9.84
N PRO A 198 5.41 19.54 10.87
CA PRO A 198 6.27 20.69 10.69
C PRO A 198 7.44 20.36 9.75
N ARG A 199 7.96 21.38 9.04
CA ARG A 199 9.00 21.24 8.00
C ARG A 199 10.24 20.46 8.47
N TRP A 200 10.70 20.67 9.70
CA TRP A 200 11.87 19.99 10.27
C TRP A 200 11.67 18.48 10.53
N MET A 201 10.44 17.97 10.44
CA MET A 201 10.12 16.54 10.54
C MET A 201 9.87 15.87 9.19
N GLN A 202 9.73 16.66 8.12
CA GLN A 202 9.54 16.15 6.79
C GLN A 202 10.90 15.73 6.20
N PRO A 203 10.94 14.71 5.32
CA PRO A 203 12.15 14.44 4.56
C PRO A 203 12.52 15.70 3.75
N ALA A 204 13.82 15.97 3.64
CA ALA A 204 14.28 17.06 2.78
C ALA A 204 13.75 16.83 1.36
N PRO A 205 13.30 17.89 0.67
CA PRO A 205 12.95 17.77 -0.74
C PRO A 205 14.17 17.29 -1.52
N LEU A 206 13.94 16.55 -2.61
CA LEU A 206 15.00 16.18 -3.53
C LEU A 206 15.62 17.46 -4.12
N PRO A 207 16.95 17.51 -4.33
CA PRO A 207 17.57 18.64 -5.03
C PRO A 207 16.99 18.80 -6.43
N ASP A 208 16.84 20.05 -6.89
CA ASP A 208 16.30 20.35 -8.22
C ASP A 208 17.11 19.67 -9.33
N ASP A 209 18.43 19.58 -9.17
CA ASP A 209 19.31 18.88 -10.11
C ASP A 209 19.01 17.38 -10.23
N GLU A 210 18.57 16.74 -9.13
CA GLU A 210 18.21 15.31 -9.16
C GLU A 210 16.83 15.13 -9.78
N ILE A 211 15.89 16.04 -9.49
CA ILE A 211 14.57 16.06 -10.14
C ILE A 211 14.73 16.23 -11.65
N GLN A 212 15.58 17.16 -12.08
CA GLN A 212 15.87 17.37 -13.50
C GLN A 212 16.55 16.13 -14.11
N ARG A 213 17.56 15.55 -13.45
CA ARG A 213 18.20 14.31 -13.91
C ARG A 213 17.24 13.13 -14.02
N GLU A 214 16.28 13.00 -13.11
CA GLU A 214 15.22 12.00 -13.22
C GLU A 214 14.28 12.28 -14.40
N ALA A 215 13.93 13.55 -14.62
CA ALA A 215 13.11 13.97 -15.75
C ALA A 215 13.81 13.75 -17.09
N ASP A 216 15.11 14.05 -17.18
CA ASP A 216 15.94 13.83 -18.37
C ASP A 216 16.06 12.34 -18.67
N ARG A 217 16.41 11.52 -17.67
CA ARG A 217 16.43 10.05 -17.82
C ARG A 217 15.09 9.49 -18.27
N GLN A 218 13.99 10.03 -17.75
CA GLN A 218 12.63 9.67 -18.19
C GLN A 218 12.39 10.03 -19.64
N GLY A 219 12.79 11.25 -20.04
CA GLY A 219 12.69 11.74 -21.41
C GLY A 219 13.52 10.90 -22.38
N GLU A 220 14.78 10.62 -22.06
CA GLU A 220 15.68 9.76 -22.84
C GLU A 220 15.12 8.35 -22.98
N THR A 221 14.63 7.76 -21.88
CA THR A 221 14.00 6.42 -21.91
C THR A 221 12.76 6.43 -22.79
N GLN A 222 11.92 7.46 -22.71
CA GLN A 222 10.73 7.60 -23.54
C GLN A 222 11.08 7.77 -25.02
N ALA A 223 12.09 8.59 -25.33
CA ALA A 223 12.58 8.78 -26.69
C ALA A 223 13.14 7.47 -27.27
N MET A 224 13.95 6.73 -26.49
CA MET A 224 14.44 5.41 -26.86
C MET A 224 13.28 4.43 -27.12
N LEU A 225 12.30 4.34 -26.20
CA LEU A 225 11.15 3.45 -26.37
C LEU A 225 10.29 3.81 -27.59
N ALA A 226 10.18 5.09 -27.95
CA ALA A 226 9.43 5.55 -29.11
C ALA A 226 10.05 5.12 -30.45
N THR A 227 11.35 4.82 -30.49
CA THR A 227 12.02 4.29 -31.69
C THR A 227 11.78 2.79 -31.94
N LEU A 228 11.26 2.07 -30.95
CA LEU A 228 11.06 0.63 -31.05
C LEU A 228 9.78 0.29 -31.83
N SER A 229 9.80 -0.86 -32.51
CA SER A 229 8.61 -1.46 -33.12
C SER A 229 7.54 -1.77 -32.05
N CYS A 230 6.26 -1.88 -32.41
CA CYS A 230 5.20 -2.21 -31.46
C CYS A 230 5.47 -3.55 -30.76
N ARG A 231 6.07 -4.51 -31.48
CA ARG A 231 6.54 -5.78 -30.93
C ARG A 231 7.61 -5.58 -29.86
N ASP A 232 8.66 -4.81 -30.15
CA ASP A 232 9.81 -4.68 -29.27
C ASP A 232 9.53 -3.76 -28.08
N LEU A 233 8.67 -2.76 -28.25
CA LEU A 233 8.11 -1.96 -27.16
C LEU A 233 7.37 -2.85 -26.16
N ALA A 234 6.53 -3.77 -26.63
CA ALA A 234 5.81 -4.70 -25.75
C ALA A 234 6.75 -5.64 -24.99
N ARG A 235 7.89 -6.03 -25.58
CA ARG A 235 8.93 -6.84 -24.92
C ARG A 235 9.74 -6.05 -23.90
N ALA A 236 10.06 -4.78 -24.20
CA ALA A 236 10.87 -3.92 -23.36
C ALA A 236 10.10 -3.40 -22.13
N THR A 237 8.80 -3.16 -22.27
CA THR A 237 7.96 -2.57 -21.21
C THR A 237 7.29 -3.61 -20.32
N LEU A 238 6.94 -4.79 -20.84
CA LEU A 238 6.12 -5.79 -20.15
C LEU A 238 6.78 -7.17 -20.15
N GLY A 239 6.99 -7.72 -18.96
CA GLY A 239 7.48 -9.08 -18.78
C GLY A 239 6.38 -10.16 -18.80
N GLY A 240 6.80 -11.42 -18.82
CA GLY A 240 5.91 -12.56 -18.56
C GLY A 240 4.90 -12.91 -19.67
N PRO A 241 3.81 -13.63 -19.33
CA PRO A 241 2.82 -14.11 -20.31
C PRO A 241 2.12 -12.99 -21.09
N LEU A 242 1.81 -11.87 -20.42
CA LEU A 242 1.14 -10.73 -21.04
C LEU A 242 2.04 -10.03 -22.08
N GLY A 243 3.31 -9.82 -21.74
CA GLY A 243 4.29 -9.24 -22.68
C GLY A 243 4.45 -10.08 -23.94
N ARG A 244 4.46 -11.43 -23.81
CA ARG A 244 4.50 -12.33 -24.97
C ARG A 244 3.28 -12.21 -25.88
N MET A 245 2.08 -12.06 -25.31
CA MET A 245 0.85 -11.88 -26.07
C MET A 245 0.83 -10.53 -26.81
N LEU A 246 1.20 -9.46 -26.13
CA LEU A 246 1.25 -8.12 -26.72
C LEU A 246 2.35 -8.00 -27.78
N ALA A 247 3.49 -8.68 -27.63
CA ALA A 247 4.50 -8.74 -28.66
C ALA A 247 4.02 -9.44 -29.94
N ARG A 248 3.19 -10.49 -29.82
CA ARG A 248 2.58 -11.17 -30.98
C ARG A 248 1.59 -10.26 -31.71
N LEU A 249 0.78 -9.52 -30.95
CA LEU A 249 -0.12 -8.51 -31.50
C LEU A 249 0.65 -7.38 -32.20
N GLY A 250 1.67 -6.84 -31.53
CA GLY A 250 2.56 -5.80 -32.07
C GLY A 250 3.21 -6.22 -33.38
N ALA A 251 3.70 -7.46 -33.49
CA ALA A 251 4.26 -7.99 -34.73
C ALA A 251 3.24 -8.08 -35.88
N GLY A 252 1.93 -8.13 -35.58
CA GLY A 252 0.87 -8.03 -36.59
C GLY A 252 0.63 -6.59 -37.05
N ILE A 253 0.71 -5.64 -36.13
CA ILE A 253 0.58 -4.20 -36.41
C ILE A 253 1.77 -3.72 -37.24
N ASP A 254 2.99 -4.09 -36.83
CA ASP A 254 4.23 -3.72 -37.52
C ASP A 254 4.25 -4.23 -38.97
N ARG A 255 3.80 -5.47 -39.21
CA ARG A 255 3.67 -6.03 -40.58
C ARG A 255 2.70 -5.25 -41.45
N ARG A 256 1.51 -4.92 -40.91
CA ARG A 256 0.49 -4.13 -41.65
C ARG A 256 0.96 -2.71 -41.94
N ALA A 257 1.75 -2.12 -41.05
CA ALA A 257 2.32 -0.79 -41.27
C ALA A 257 3.35 -0.80 -42.41
N CYS A 258 4.23 -1.82 -42.46
CA CYS A 258 5.21 -2.00 -43.54
C CYS A 258 4.58 -2.30 -44.91
N GLU A 259 3.45 -3.02 -44.96
CA GLU A 259 2.75 -3.35 -46.22
C GLU A 259 1.99 -2.15 -46.83
N SER A 260 1.80 -1.08 -46.07
CA SER A 260 1.07 0.12 -46.50
C SER A 260 1.99 1.23 -47.05
N HIS A 261 2.78 0.93 -48.08
CA HIS A 261 3.35 2.01 -48.91
C HIS A 261 2.21 2.70 -49.68
N ARG A 262 1.86 3.93 -49.28
CA ARG A 262 0.80 4.74 -49.91
C ARG A 262 1.22 5.50 -51.18
N GLU A 263 2.47 5.36 -51.63
CA GLU A 263 2.96 5.98 -52.86
C GLU A 263 3.83 4.98 -53.65
N PRO A 264 3.27 4.23 -54.61
CA PRO A 264 4.10 3.51 -55.56
C PRO A 264 4.76 4.54 -56.49
N GLN A 265 6.09 4.48 -56.58
CA GLN A 265 6.82 5.27 -57.60
C GLN A 265 6.31 4.86 -58.99
N PRO A 266 6.03 5.81 -59.90
CA PRO A 266 5.63 5.46 -61.25
C PRO A 266 6.82 4.77 -61.93
N LEU A 267 6.58 3.54 -62.41
CA LEU A 267 7.50 2.83 -63.30
C LEU A 267 7.71 3.72 -64.54
N THR A 268 8.92 4.26 -64.67
CA THR A 268 9.36 4.89 -65.91
C THR A 268 9.93 3.78 -66.77
N ASP A 269 9.21 3.45 -67.84
CA ASP A 269 9.60 2.44 -68.82
C ASP A 269 11.02 2.73 -69.34
N SER A 270 11.87 1.70 -69.26
CA SER A 270 13.21 1.70 -69.83
C SER A 270 13.12 1.50 -71.35
N LEU A 271 13.92 2.28 -72.09
CA LEU A 271 14.04 2.34 -73.55
C LEU A 271 14.07 0.99 -74.28
#